data_AF-A0A257YJL1-F1
#
_entry.id   AF-A0A257YJL1-F1
#
_cell.length_a   1.000
_cell.length_b   1.000
_cell.length_c   1.000
_cell.angle_alpha   90.00
_cell.angle_beta   90.00
_cell.angle_gamma   90.00
#
_symmetry.space_group_name_H-M   'P 1'
#
loop_
_entity.id
_entity.type
_entity.pdbx_description
1 polymer ?
#
loop_
_entity_poly.entity_id
_entity_poly.type
_entity_poly.pdbx_seq_one_letter_code
_entity_poly.pdbx_strand_id
1 'polypeptide(L)'
;MPAAAEDADWYRGGWRTDSGSPHVYQFVIKGTAVTGYYCTHCADGTTLAPLEGTFDEAGGISFTVRHLDLDGRLRSTDRLRARLADGKLMVSGVDGNGARIEHATIKDPRGPTPGPYVQSILPPNAPPVPVLSPPRGGGGAPPAPYVAPAKWRQLSAADVVGVWLGFGVGMEKQYFVIRQDGDRLFGLACGRCDNPYTHGALENFRIAGDVIEFDINHQDWGDGTVIPFSRHVRAQITMNELRMDARRPDQTGPGIVASLVGPISLEATKGNKVGE
;
A
#
# COMPACT_ATOMS: atom_id res chain seq x y z
N MET A 1 14.56 -25.47 -21.30
CA MET A 1 13.39 -26.01 -20.59
C MET A 1 12.30 -24.95 -20.67
N PRO A 2 11.03 -25.30 -20.95
CA PRO A 2 9.96 -24.31 -20.85
C PRO A 2 9.94 -23.78 -19.41
N ALA A 3 9.85 -22.46 -19.24
CA ALA A 3 9.64 -21.86 -17.92
C ALA A 3 8.37 -22.48 -17.33
N ALA A 4 8.48 -23.05 -16.13
CA ALA A 4 7.30 -23.53 -15.42
C ALA A 4 6.35 -22.34 -15.24
N ALA A 5 5.05 -22.56 -15.41
CA ALA A 5 4.03 -21.58 -15.06
C ALA A 5 4.28 -21.13 -13.60
N GLU A 6 4.46 -19.82 -13.39
CA GLU A 6 4.79 -19.28 -12.08
C GLU A 6 3.53 -18.81 -11.37
N ASP A 7 3.32 -19.26 -10.14
CA ASP A 7 2.17 -18.89 -9.31
C ASP A 7 2.17 -17.39 -8.99
N ALA A 8 0.98 -16.79 -8.88
CA ALA A 8 0.77 -15.38 -8.53
C ALA A 8 1.51 -14.96 -7.24
N ASP A 9 1.68 -15.87 -6.28
CA ASP A 9 2.37 -15.63 -5.00
C ASP A 9 3.84 -15.22 -5.18
N TRP A 10 4.44 -15.53 -6.33
CA TRP A 10 5.76 -15.04 -6.69
C TRP A 10 5.78 -13.60 -7.20
N TYR A 11 4.63 -13.04 -7.58
CA TYR A 11 4.51 -11.70 -8.17
C TYR A 11 3.86 -10.69 -7.23
N ARG A 12 3.02 -11.16 -6.30
CA ARG A 12 2.24 -10.34 -5.37
C ARG A 12 3.08 -9.33 -4.61
N GLY A 13 2.44 -8.22 -4.29
CA GLY A 13 2.92 -7.25 -3.32
C GLY A 13 4.02 -6.34 -3.84
N GLY A 14 4.92 -5.94 -2.94
CA GLY A 14 5.85 -4.84 -3.14
C GLY A 14 7.13 -5.24 -3.85
N TRP A 15 7.55 -4.44 -4.82
CA TRP A 15 8.79 -4.57 -5.59
C TRP A 15 9.44 -3.21 -5.71
N ARG A 16 10.76 -3.12 -5.52
CA ARG A 16 11.51 -1.89 -5.75
C ARG A 16 12.68 -2.11 -6.70
N THR A 17 13.13 -1.07 -7.38
CA THR A 17 14.35 -1.18 -8.18
C THR A 17 15.55 -1.63 -7.34
N ASP A 18 16.37 -2.47 -7.97
CA ASP A 18 17.62 -2.95 -7.39
C ASP A 18 18.69 -1.85 -7.39
N SER A 19 18.74 -1.07 -8.47
CA SER A 19 19.63 0.08 -8.66
C SER A 19 19.04 1.09 -9.64
N GLY A 20 19.69 2.26 -9.78
CA GLY A 20 19.29 3.30 -10.72
C GLY A 20 18.13 4.16 -10.20
N SER A 21 17.26 4.60 -11.11
CA SER A 21 16.09 5.42 -10.76
C SER A 21 15.14 4.65 -9.84
N PRO A 22 14.62 5.29 -8.78
CA PRO A 22 13.77 4.61 -7.82
C PRO A 22 12.39 4.39 -8.42
N HIS A 23 11.96 3.13 -8.42
CA HIS A 23 10.62 2.71 -8.81
C HIS A 23 10.14 1.70 -7.79
N VAL A 24 8.91 1.86 -7.32
CA VAL A 24 8.22 0.90 -6.47
C VAL A 24 6.90 0.54 -7.12
N TYR A 25 6.61 -0.76 -7.15
CA TYR A 25 5.35 -1.32 -7.62
C TYR A 25 4.74 -2.15 -6.50
N GLN A 26 3.43 -1.98 -6.26
CA GLN A 26 2.66 -2.84 -5.38
C GLN A 26 1.57 -3.52 -6.20
N PHE A 27 1.63 -4.85 -6.32
CA PHE A 27 0.65 -5.62 -7.10
C PHE A 27 -0.34 -6.34 -6.18
N VAL A 28 -1.62 -6.02 -6.35
CA VAL A 28 -2.76 -6.77 -5.84
C VAL A 28 -3.27 -7.68 -6.95
N ILE A 29 -3.18 -8.99 -6.75
CA ILE A 29 -3.56 -9.97 -7.78
C ILE A 29 -4.82 -10.72 -7.32
N LYS A 30 -5.92 -10.66 -8.09
CA LYS A 30 -7.19 -11.33 -7.76
C LYS A 30 -7.63 -12.15 -8.97
N GLY A 31 -7.34 -13.46 -8.95
CA GLY A 31 -7.44 -14.29 -10.14
C GLY A 31 -6.49 -13.74 -11.22
N THR A 32 -7.03 -13.42 -12.40
CA THR A 32 -6.26 -12.82 -13.50
C THR A 32 -6.20 -11.30 -13.44
N ALA A 33 -6.95 -10.63 -12.56
CA ALA A 33 -6.96 -9.18 -12.46
C ALA A 33 -5.80 -8.68 -11.59
N VAL A 34 -5.17 -7.58 -12.03
CA VAL A 34 -4.11 -6.90 -11.27
C VAL A 34 -4.48 -5.45 -11.05
N THR A 35 -4.38 -5.01 -9.80
CA THR A 35 -4.54 -3.62 -9.37
C THR A 35 -3.39 -3.25 -8.44
N GLY A 36 -3.35 -1.99 -8.00
CA GLY A 36 -2.42 -1.53 -6.98
C GLY A 36 -1.91 -0.13 -7.29
N TYR A 37 -0.64 0.12 -6.98
CA TYR A 37 -0.04 1.41 -7.22
C TYR A 37 1.44 1.33 -7.60
N TYR A 38 1.91 2.44 -8.16
CA TYR A 38 3.30 2.73 -8.47
C TYR A 38 3.71 4.04 -7.78
N CYS A 39 4.95 4.15 -7.35
CA CYS A 39 5.55 5.42 -6.92
C CYS A 39 7.04 5.44 -7.30
N THR A 40 7.63 6.63 -7.43
CA THR A 40 9.10 6.76 -7.40
C THR A 40 9.60 6.93 -5.97
N HIS A 41 8.86 7.70 -5.16
CA HIS A 41 9.12 7.87 -3.74
C HIS A 41 7.79 7.82 -2.97
N CYS A 42 7.52 6.72 -2.26
CA CYS A 42 6.18 6.48 -1.68
C CYS A 42 5.85 7.37 -0.47
N ALA A 43 6.81 8.13 0.06
CA ALA A 43 6.57 9.19 1.05
C ALA A 43 6.22 10.56 0.40
N ASP A 44 6.45 10.69 -0.91
CA ASP A 44 6.03 11.81 -1.74
C ASP A 44 4.73 11.45 -2.46
N GLY A 45 3.63 11.95 -1.93
CA GLY A 45 2.30 11.68 -2.46
C GLY A 45 2.09 12.22 -3.88
N THR A 46 2.94 13.12 -4.38
CA THR A 46 2.85 13.60 -5.77
C THR A 46 3.30 12.56 -6.79
N THR A 47 4.06 11.54 -6.37
CA THR A 47 4.61 10.49 -7.25
C THR A 47 3.72 9.25 -7.35
N LEU A 48 2.69 9.15 -6.50
CA LEU A 48 1.83 7.99 -6.42
C LEU A 48 0.87 7.92 -7.62
N ALA A 49 0.85 6.79 -8.34
CA ALA A 49 -0.01 6.53 -9.48
C ALA A 49 -0.73 5.18 -9.32
N PRO A 50 -2.00 5.04 -9.75
CA PRO A 50 -2.65 3.75 -9.77
C PRO A 50 -2.08 2.89 -10.91
N LEU A 51 -2.04 1.58 -10.69
CA LEU A 51 -1.78 0.61 -11.74
C LEU A 51 -2.94 -0.37 -11.88
N GLU A 52 -3.20 -0.79 -13.11
CA GLU A 52 -4.23 -1.76 -13.46
C GLU A 52 -3.71 -2.65 -14.59
N GLY A 53 -4.07 -3.94 -14.56
CA GLY A 53 -3.55 -4.92 -15.50
C GLY A 53 -4.12 -6.32 -15.34
N THR A 54 -3.39 -7.28 -15.89
CA THR A 54 -3.72 -8.71 -15.88
C THR A 54 -2.51 -9.55 -15.57
N PHE A 55 -2.74 -10.71 -14.96
CA PHE A 55 -1.74 -11.72 -14.64
C PHE A 55 -2.01 -13.00 -15.43
N ASP A 56 -0.92 -13.58 -15.93
CA ASP A 56 -0.88 -14.88 -16.61
C ASP A 56 0.38 -15.62 -16.16
N GLU A 57 0.25 -16.89 -15.77
CA GLU A 57 1.37 -17.65 -15.19
C GLU A 57 2.53 -17.89 -16.17
N ALA A 58 2.26 -17.88 -17.48
CA ALA A 58 3.29 -17.99 -18.51
C ALA A 58 3.85 -16.63 -18.94
N GLY A 59 3.04 -15.58 -18.82
CA GLY A 59 3.27 -14.25 -19.35
C GLY A 59 3.71 -13.21 -18.34
N GLY A 60 3.57 -13.48 -17.05
CA GLY A 60 3.74 -12.54 -15.95
C GLY A 60 2.59 -11.53 -15.89
N ILE A 61 2.90 -10.29 -15.50
CA ILE A 61 1.94 -9.19 -15.41
C ILE A 61 2.01 -8.33 -16.67
N SER A 62 0.89 -8.02 -17.29
CA SER A 62 0.76 -6.91 -18.26
C SER A 62 -0.12 -5.82 -17.65
N PHE A 63 0.40 -4.59 -17.55
CA PHE A 63 -0.26 -3.53 -16.78
C PHE A 63 0.01 -2.15 -17.34
N THR A 64 -0.76 -1.19 -16.85
CA THR A 64 -0.58 0.24 -17.12
C THR A 64 -0.39 0.99 -15.83
N VAL A 65 0.37 2.09 -15.89
CA VAL A 65 0.51 3.05 -14.79
C VAL A 65 -0.06 4.38 -15.25
N ARG A 66 -1.05 4.90 -14.54
CA ARG A 66 -1.75 6.14 -14.89
C ARG A 66 -1.16 7.31 -14.11
N HIS A 67 -0.28 8.10 -14.70
CA HIS A 67 0.29 9.26 -14.01
C HIS A 67 -0.73 10.39 -13.98
N LEU A 68 -1.01 10.91 -12.78
CA LEU A 68 -2.08 11.88 -12.55
C LEU A 68 -1.53 13.23 -12.07
N ASP A 69 -2.14 14.31 -12.51
CA ASP A 69 -2.04 15.61 -11.87
C ASP A 69 -2.62 15.56 -10.43
N LEU A 70 -2.31 16.53 -9.58
CA LEU A 70 -2.75 16.54 -8.17
C LEU A 70 -4.29 16.62 -8.02
N ASP A 71 -4.98 17.13 -9.03
CA ASP A 71 -6.44 17.17 -9.11
C ASP A 71 -7.07 15.87 -9.66
N GLY A 72 -6.24 14.83 -9.91
CA GLY A 72 -6.68 13.52 -10.39
C GLY A 72 -6.88 13.43 -11.90
N ARG A 73 -6.57 14.48 -12.68
CA ARG A 73 -6.60 14.40 -14.15
C ARG A 73 -5.45 13.54 -14.67
N LEU A 74 -5.76 12.68 -15.64
CA LEU A 74 -4.75 11.86 -16.32
C LEU A 74 -3.76 12.75 -17.08
N ARG A 75 -2.48 12.62 -16.74
CA ARG A 75 -1.37 13.32 -17.42
C ARG A 75 -0.72 12.42 -18.46
N SER A 76 -0.43 11.17 -18.13
CA SER A 76 0.19 10.21 -19.04
C SER A 76 -0.09 8.77 -18.63
N THR A 77 0.22 7.81 -19.50
CA THR A 77 0.04 6.38 -19.20
C THR A 77 1.22 5.58 -19.71
N ASP A 78 1.83 4.81 -18.81
CA ASP A 78 2.84 3.83 -19.19
C ASP A 78 2.17 2.51 -19.52
N ARG A 79 2.75 1.75 -20.45
CA ARG A 79 2.30 0.38 -20.79
C ARG A 79 3.45 -0.57 -20.57
N LEU A 80 3.34 -1.40 -19.54
CA LEU A 80 4.42 -2.17 -18.98
C LEU A 80 4.07 -3.65 -18.90
N ARG A 81 5.12 -4.47 -18.83
CA ARG A 81 5.06 -5.89 -18.51
C ARG A 81 6.09 -6.20 -17.44
N ALA A 82 5.76 -7.13 -16.56
CA ALA A 82 6.65 -7.62 -15.52
C ALA A 82 6.74 -9.14 -15.57
N ARG A 83 7.97 -9.68 -15.61
CA ARG A 83 8.24 -11.12 -15.61
C ARG A 83 9.36 -11.45 -14.65
N LEU A 84 9.28 -12.58 -13.97
CA LEU A 84 10.40 -13.04 -13.17
C LEU A 84 11.53 -13.56 -14.05
N ALA A 85 12.75 -13.21 -13.68
CA ALA A 85 13.98 -13.76 -14.22
C ALA A 85 15.03 -13.71 -13.11
N ASP A 86 15.66 -14.86 -12.82
CA ASP A 86 16.74 -14.99 -11.83
C ASP A 86 16.38 -14.40 -10.45
N GLY A 87 15.13 -14.59 -10.00
CA GLY A 87 14.63 -14.10 -8.71
C GLY A 87 14.35 -12.59 -8.66
N LYS A 88 14.46 -11.89 -9.80
CA LYS A 88 14.10 -10.48 -9.96
C LYS A 88 12.85 -10.34 -10.81
N LEU A 89 12.08 -9.29 -10.59
CA LEU A 89 10.97 -8.93 -11.46
C LEU A 89 11.45 -7.89 -12.48
N MET A 90 11.59 -8.34 -13.72
CA MET A 90 12.01 -7.54 -14.86
C MET A 90 10.82 -6.76 -15.42
N VAL A 91 10.84 -5.44 -15.24
CA VAL A 91 9.79 -4.54 -15.74
C VAL A 91 10.27 -3.91 -17.04
N SER A 92 9.47 -4.00 -18.09
CA SER A 92 9.79 -3.42 -19.39
C SER A 92 8.55 -2.90 -20.11
N GLY A 93 8.72 -1.95 -21.02
CA GLY A 93 7.62 -1.42 -21.83
C GLY A 93 7.91 -0.05 -22.41
N VAL A 94 6.86 0.77 -22.50
CA VAL A 94 6.93 2.15 -22.98
C VAL A 94 6.30 3.12 -21.98
N ASP A 95 6.95 4.26 -21.78
CA ASP A 95 6.41 5.35 -20.98
C ASP A 95 5.33 6.13 -21.75
N GLY A 96 4.66 7.05 -21.07
CA GLY A 96 3.67 7.94 -21.69
C GLY A 96 4.18 8.85 -22.81
N ASN A 97 5.50 8.95 -23.02
CA ASN A 97 6.13 9.69 -24.12
C ASN A 97 6.60 8.77 -25.26
N GLY A 98 6.42 7.44 -25.12
CA GLY A 98 6.88 6.44 -26.07
C GLY A 98 8.35 6.02 -25.90
N ALA A 99 9.04 6.50 -24.87
CA ALA A 99 10.38 6.06 -24.53
C ALA A 99 10.34 4.64 -23.97
N ARG A 100 11.34 3.81 -24.30
CA ARG A 100 11.44 2.45 -23.77
C ARG A 100 11.88 2.49 -22.31
N ILE A 101 11.20 1.71 -21.48
CA ILE A 101 11.55 1.48 -20.08
C ILE A 101 12.03 0.04 -19.94
N GLU A 102 13.11 -0.17 -19.21
CA GLU A 102 13.56 -1.48 -18.76
C GLU A 102 14.35 -1.36 -17.45
N HIS A 103 13.93 -2.09 -16.42
CA HIS A 103 14.65 -2.17 -15.16
C HIS A 103 14.33 -3.45 -14.39
N ALA A 104 15.30 -3.88 -13.59
CA ALA A 104 15.14 -4.98 -12.66
C ALA A 104 14.63 -4.47 -11.30
N THR A 105 13.63 -5.17 -10.77
CA THR A 105 13.12 -4.93 -9.41
C THR A 105 13.30 -6.16 -8.55
N ILE A 106 13.41 -5.94 -7.25
CA ILE A 106 13.61 -6.96 -6.23
C ILE A 106 12.58 -6.82 -5.13
N LYS A 107 12.31 -7.93 -4.46
CA LYS A 107 11.81 -7.90 -3.09
C LYS A 107 12.83 -7.24 -2.18
N ASP A 108 12.37 -6.44 -1.22
CA ASP A 108 13.29 -5.73 -0.34
C ASP A 108 14.05 -6.73 0.56
N PRO A 109 15.39 -6.81 0.51
CA PRO A 109 16.15 -7.80 1.25
C PRO A 109 16.06 -7.62 2.78
N ARG A 110 15.57 -6.47 3.24
CA ARG A 110 15.34 -6.20 4.67
C ARG A 110 14.15 -6.98 5.20
N GLY A 111 13.25 -7.47 4.33
CA GLY A 111 12.01 -8.11 4.73
C GLY A 111 11.04 -7.15 5.43
N PRO A 112 9.91 -7.64 5.94
CA PRO A 112 8.99 -6.85 6.73
C PRO A 112 9.54 -6.52 8.12
N THR A 113 9.02 -5.45 8.73
CA THR A 113 9.36 -5.10 10.12
C THR A 113 8.86 -6.19 11.09
N PRO A 114 9.75 -6.79 11.92
CA PRO A 114 9.36 -7.78 12.92
C PRO A 114 8.36 -7.23 13.95
N GLY A 115 7.34 -8.02 14.28
CA GLY A 115 6.30 -7.66 15.26
C GLY A 115 6.19 -8.67 16.43
N PRO A 116 5.40 -8.36 17.47
CA PRO A 116 5.15 -9.28 18.60
C PRO A 116 4.10 -10.36 18.29
N TYR A 117 3.91 -10.69 17.01
CA TYR A 117 2.92 -11.63 16.51
C TYR A 117 3.49 -12.37 15.29
N VAL A 118 2.90 -13.54 14.98
CA VAL A 118 3.26 -14.32 13.78
C VAL A 118 2.92 -13.51 12.53
N GLN A 119 3.81 -13.55 11.54
CA GLN A 119 3.68 -12.85 10.27
C GLN A 119 3.86 -13.84 9.12
N SER A 120 2.95 -13.79 8.15
CA SER A 120 3.10 -14.47 6.85
C SER A 120 3.86 -13.57 5.88
N ILE A 121 4.67 -14.20 5.03
CA ILE A 121 5.50 -13.51 4.04
C ILE A 121 5.50 -14.30 2.72
N LEU A 122 5.47 -13.58 1.60
CA LEU A 122 5.70 -14.08 0.25
C LEU A 122 6.93 -13.40 -0.37
N PRO A 123 7.62 -14.02 -1.35
CA PRO A 123 7.32 -15.31 -1.98
C PRO A 123 7.46 -16.51 -1.02
N PRO A 124 6.96 -17.71 -1.38
CA PRO A 124 6.92 -18.87 -0.48
C PRO A 124 8.27 -19.34 0.10
N ASN A 125 9.38 -18.95 -0.52
CA ASN A 125 10.74 -19.24 -0.06
C ASN A 125 11.38 -18.10 0.76
N ALA A 126 10.63 -17.04 1.07
CA ALA A 126 11.13 -15.94 1.87
C ALA A 126 11.52 -16.42 3.29
N PRO A 127 12.60 -15.88 3.88
CA PRO A 127 12.97 -16.22 5.24
C PRO A 127 11.84 -15.93 6.25
N PRO A 128 11.68 -16.74 7.31
CA PRO A 128 10.68 -16.50 8.32
C PRO A 128 10.94 -15.17 9.04
N VAL A 129 9.87 -14.45 9.39
CA VAL A 129 9.96 -13.19 10.12
C VAL A 129 10.13 -13.48 11.62
N PRO A 130 11.14 -12.91 12.30
CA PRO A 130 11.29 -13.08 13.74
C PRO A 130 10.08 -12.55 14.51
N VAL A 131 9.55 -13.35 15.44
CA VAL A 131 8.53 -12.88 16.39
C VAL A 131 9.22 -12.24 17.59
N LEU A 132 8.97 -10.96 17.82
CA LEU A 132 9.55 -10.23 18.93
C LEU A 132 8.82 -10.56 20.24
N SER A 133 9.56 -10.59 21.34
CA SER A 133 8.92 -10.66 22.66
C SER A 133 8.13 -9.37 22.91
N PRO A 134 6.85 -9.47 23.33
CA PRO A 134 6.10 -8.28 23.73
C PRO A 134 6.87 -7.52 24.81
N PRO A 135 6.89 -6.17 24.77
CA PRO A 135 7.41 -5.40 25.89
C PRO A 135 6.72 -5.85 27.19
N ARG A 136 7.50 -6.15 28.24
CA ARG A 136 6.97 -6.46 29.58
C ARG A 136 6.41 -5.18 30.19
N GLY A 137 5.18 -4.82 29.81
CA GLY A 137 4.41 -3.70 30.35
C GLY A 137 3.14 -4.20 31.00
N GLY A 138 2.96 -3.91 32.30
CA GLY A 138 1.81 -4.34 33.09
C GLY A 138 0.49 -3.80 32.54
N GLY A 139 -0.58 -4.59 32.72
CA GLY A 139 -1.94 -4.25 32.31
C GLY A 139 -2.37 -2.91 32.88
N GLY A 140 -2.36 -1.88 32.02
CA GLY A 140 -2.92 -0.58 32.34
C GLY A 140 -4.43 -0.69 32.56
N ALA A 141 -4.98 0.27 33.29
CA ALA A 141 -6.43 0.45 33.36
C ALA A 141 -7.03 0.49 31.94
N PRO A 142 -8.30 0.07 31.76
CA PRO A 142 -8.98 0.16 30.47
C PRO A 142 -8.84 1.58 29.91
N PRO A 143 -8.55 1.75 28.61
CA PRO A 143 -8.45 3.07 28.02
C PRO A 143 -9.77 3.83 28.21
N ALA A 144 -9.68 5.13 28.46
CA ALA A 144 -10.86 5.98 28.52
C ALA A 144 -11.66 5.87 27.21
N PRO A 145 -13.01 5.99 27.26
CA PRO A 145 -13.82 6.04 26.06
C PRO A 145 -13.34 7.14 25.12
N TYR A 146 -13.37 6.88 23.82
CA TYR A 146 -13.00 7.87 22.82
C TYR A 146 -13.98 9.06 22.86
N VAL A 147 -13.45 10.27 22.86
CA VAL A 147 -14.20 11.52 22.75
C VAL A 147 -13.77 12.21 21.47
N ALA A 148 -14.70 12.35 20.52
CA ALA A 148 -14.43 13.04 19.27
C ALA A 148 -14.13 14.52 19.53
N PRO A 149 -13.08 15.10 18.92
CA PRO A 149 -12.70 16.48 19.20
C PRO A 149 -13.64 17.50 18.52
N ALA A 150 -14.47 17.06 17.57
CA ALA A 150 -15.65 17.79 17.08
C ALA A 150 -16.71 16.81 16.51
N LYS A 151 -17.84 17.33 15.99
CA LYS A 151 -18.85 16.54 15.28
C LYS A 151 -18.28 15.90 14.01
N TRP A 152 -18.76 14.71 13.66
CA TRP A 152 -18.43 14.04 12.41
C TRP A 152 -18.86 14.88 11.20
N ARG A 153 -17.96 14.97 10.21
CA ARG A 153 -18.17 15.73 8.97
C ARG A 153 -18.93 14.87 7.96
N GLN A 154 -19.83 15.48 7.18
CA GLN A 154 -20.33 14.86 5.94
C GLN A 154 -19.21 14.88 4.89
N LEU A 155 -18.84 13.71 4.38
CA LEU A 155 -17.62 13.54 3.62
C LEU A 155 -17.84 13.68 2.12
N SER A 156 -16.82 14.24 1.47
CA SER A 156 -16.58 14.20 0.04
C SER A 156 -15.19 13.64 -0.24
N ALA A 157 -14.86 13.35 -1.50
CA ALA A 157 -13.51 12.93 -1.87
C ALA A 157 -12.44 13.96 -1.44
N ALA A 158 -12.75 15.26 -1.53
CA ALA A 158 -11.83 16.33 -1.16
C ALA A 158 -11.49 16.36 0.34
N ASP A 159 -12.37 15.81 1.21
CA ASP A 159 -12.10 15.70 2.65
C ASP A 159 -11.11 14.57 2.98
N VAL A 160 -10.87 13.66 2.03
CA VAL A 160 -10.11 12.42 2.22
C VAL A 160 -8.75 12.48 1.52
N VAL A 161 -8.69 13.09 0.33
CA VAL A 161 -7.47 13.18 -0.48
C VAL A 161 -6.36 13.91 0.28
N GLY A 162 -5.17 13.32 0.28
CA GLY A 162 -3.98 13.83 0.96
C GLY A 162 -3.25 12.74 1.74
N VAL A 163 -2.39 13.16 2.66
CA VAL A 163 -1.58 12.28 3.49
C VAL A 163 -2.07 12.33 4.93
N TRP A 164 -2.41 11.17 5.48
CA TRP A 164 -2.81 11.00 6.86
C TRP A 164 -1.73 10.29 7.66
N LEU A 165 -1.30 10.90 8.76
CA LEU A 165 -0.26 10.39 9.63
C LEU A 165 -0.87 9.53 10.74
N GLY A 166 -0.58 8.25 10.73
CA GLY A 166 -1.09 7.27 11.68
C GLY A 166 -0.22 7.08 12.92
N PHE A 167 -0.29 5.87 13.48
CA PHE A 167 0.49 5.45 14.63
C PHE A 167 1.94 5.11 14.25
N GLY A 168 2.76 4.82 15.25
CA GLY A 168 4.21 4.64 15.07
C GLY A 168 4.98 5.96 15.20
N VAL A 169 6.32 5.84 15.17
CA VAL A 169 7.26 6.95 15.32
C VAL A 169 8.47 6.74 14.40
N GLY A 170 9.16 7.83 14.06
CA GLY A 170 10.35 7.77 13.21
C GLY A 170 10.09 7.11 11.85
N MET A 171 11.00 6.22 11.46
CA MET A 171 10.94 5.50 10.17
C MET A 171 9.76 4.53 10.02
N GLU A 172 9.15 4.12 11.13
CA GLU A 172 8.01 3.18 11.14
C GLU A 172 6.66 3.90 11.31
N LYS A 173 6.65 5.24 11.24
CA LYS A 173 5.43 6.05 11.27
C LYS A 173 4.55 5.65 10.10
N GLN A 174 3.28 5.30 10.37
CA GLN A 174 2.35 4.93 9.32
C GLN A 174 1.88 6.17 8.54
N TYR A 175 1.97 6.11 7.22
CA TYR A 175 1.42 7.10 6.29
C TYR A 175 0.30 6.43 5.50
N PHE A 176 -0.82 7.12 5.35
CA PHE A 176 -1.88 6.76 4.43
C PHE A 176 -1.95 7.86 3.38
N VAL A 177 -1.46 7.57 2.19
CA VAL A 177 -1.47 8.50 1.05
C VAL A 177 -2.66 8.14 0.18
N ILE A 178 -3.64 9.05 0.09
CA ILE A 178 -4.87 8.85 -0.67
C ILE A 178 -4.92 9.86 -1.80
N ARG A 179 -5.12 9.36 -3.02
CA ARG A 179 -5.26 10.15 -4.25
C ARG A 179 -6.58 9.85 -4.94
N GLN A 180 -6.92 10.73 -5.87
CA GLN A 180 -8.08 10.61 -6.74
C GLN A 180 -7.65 10.31 -8.18
N ASP A 181 -8.36 9.40 -8.84
CA ASP A 181 -8.30 9.11 -10.28
C ASP A 181 -9.71 9.21 -10.85
N GLY A 182 -10.02 10.32 -11.52
CA GLY A 182 -11.39 10.62 -11.93
C GLY A 182 -12.36 10.67 -10.74
N ASP A 183 -13.32 9.77 -10.68
CA ASP A 183 -14.31 9.63 -9.59
C ASP A 183 -13.90 8.61 -8.52
N ARG A 184 -12.78 7.90 -8.71
CA ARG A 184 -12.30 6.85 -7.80
C ARG A 184 -11.22 7.38 -6.88
N LEU A 185 -11.19 6.87 -5.65
CA LEU A 185 -10.06 7.03 -4.74
C LEU A 185 -9.21 5.76 -4.76
N PHE A 186 -7.91 5.94 -4.58
CA PHE A 186 -6.93 4.89 -4.41
C PHE A 186 -5.81 5.38 -3.49
N GLY A 187 -4.95 4.48 -3.03
CA GLY A 187 -3.84 4.92 -2.20
C GLY A 187 -2.87 3.84 -1.77
N LEU A 188 -2.00 4.21 -0.85
CA LEU A 188 -1.12 3.30 -0.15
C LEU A 188 -1.14 3.61 1.35
N ALA A 189 -1.07 2.56 2.16
CA ALA A 189 -0.60 2.64 3.53
C ALA A 189 0.85 2.15 3.58
N CYS A 190 1.76 2.88 4.22
CA CYS A 190 3.13 2.43 4.47
C CYS A 190 3.54 2.69 5.91
N GLY A 191 4.22 1.74 6.54
CA GLY A 191 5.04 2.00 7.73
C GLY A 191 6.38 2.61 7.33
N ARG A 192 7.26 1.77 6.79
CA ARG A 192 8.46 2.23 6.09
C ARG A 192 8.15 2.48 4.63
N CYS A 193 7.99 3.74 4.26
CA CYS A 193 7.65 4.10 2.89
C CYS A 193 8.78 3.81 1.87
N ASP A 194 10.00 3.48 2.33
CA ASP A 194 11.10 2.99 1.50
C ASP A 194 11.21 1.46 1.44
N ASN A 195 10.36 0.72 2.18
CA ASN A 195 10.33 -0.75 2.20
C ASN A 195 8.95 -1.29 1.79
N PRO A 196 8.79 -1.75 0.53
CA PRO A 196 7.51 -2.20 0.01
C PRO A 196 6.86 -3.36 0.76
N TYR A 197 7.62 -4.16 1.52
CA TYR A 197 7.04 -5.21 2.39
C TYR A 197 6.15 -4.67 3.50
N THR A 198 6.29 -3.39 3.85
CA THR A 198 5.48 -2.75 4.89
C THR A 198 4.30 -1.98 4.32
N HIS A 199 3.99 -2.18 3.03
CA HIS A 199 2.96 -1.44 2.35
C HIS A 199 1.66 -2.25 2.20
N GLY A 200 0.54 -1.54 2.09
CA GLY A 200 -0.75 -2.08 1.69
C GLY A 200 -1.42 -1.15 0.68
N ALA A 201 -1.96 -1.71 -0.40
CA ALA A 201 -2.71 -0.92 -1.37
C ALA A 201 -4.10 -0.59 -0.82
N LEU A 202 -4.49 0.68 -0.90
CA LEU A 202 -5.80 1.16 -0.49
C LEU A 202 -6.75 1.10 -1.70
N GLU A 203 -7.79 0.27 -1.61
CA GLU A 203 -8.76 0.03 -2.71
C GLU A 203 -10.20 0.12 -2.21
N ASN A 204 -11.16 0.04 -3.14
CA ASN A 204 -12.59 -0.11 -2.84
C ASN A 204 -13.17 1.00 -1.95
N PHE A 205 -12.73 2.24 -2.17
CA PHE A 205 -13.24 3.39 -1.44
C PHE A 205 -14.74 3.61 -1.67
N ARG A 206 -15.48 3.85 -0.58
CA ARG A 206 -16.89 4.23 -0.59
C ARG A 206 -17.13 5.31 0.45
N ILE A 207 -17.77 6.40 0.05
CA ILE A 207 -18.22 7.46 0.95
C ILE A 207 -19.74 7.41 1.06
N ALA A 208 -20.25 7.32 2.29
CA ALA A 208 -21.68 7.29 2.59
C ALA A 208 -21.97 8.21 3.78
N GLY A 209 -22.40 9.44 3.49
CA GLY A 209 -22.67 10.45 4.51
C GLY A 209 -21.39 10.86 5.23
N ASP A 210 -21.30 10.58 6.53
CA ASP A 210 -20.14 10.88 7.38
C ASP A 210 -19.13 9.72 7.51
N VAL A 211 -19.38 8.61 6.81
CA VAL A 211 -18.53 7.41 6.85
C VAL A 211 -17.79 7.24 5.54
N ILE A 212 -16.49 6.94 5.64
CA ILE A 212 -15.69 6.41 4.54
C ILE A 212 -15.30 4.96 4.85
N GLU A 213 -15.39 4.12 3.84
CA GLU A 213 -14.91 2.73 3.86
C GLU A 213 -13.89 2.51 2.75
N PHE A 214 -12.93 1.63 2.99
CA PHE A 214 -11.94 1.19 1.99
C PHE A 214 -11.24 -0.08 2.49
N ASP A 215 -10.51 -0.77 1.62
CA ASP A 215 -9.73 -1.95 1.98
C ASP A 215 -8.24 -1.65 1.97
N ILE A 216 -7.52 -2.14 2.98
CA ILE A 216 -6.05 -2.23 2.96
C ILE A 216 -5.68 -3.65 2.51
N ASN A 217 -5.12 -3.79 1.32
CA ASN A 217 -4.76 -5.08 0.74
C ASN A 217 -3.32 -5.46 1.08
N HIS A 218 -3.17 -6.51 1.88
CA HIS A 218 -1.90 -7.15 2.22
C HIS A 218 -1.66 -8.30 1.24
N GLN A 219 -0.57 -8.22 0.47
CA GLN A 219 -0.33 -9.12 -0.66
C GLN A 219 0.86 -10.02 -0.49
N ASP A 220 1.92 -9.55 0.16
CA ASP A 220 3.17 -10.29 0.36
C ASP A 220 3.70 -10.22 1.79
N TRP A 221 3.07 -9.43 2.65
CA TRP A 221 3.25 -9.49 4.09
C TRP A 221 2.01 -9.10 4.89
N GLY A 222 1.82 -9.75 6.04
CA GLY A 222 0.85 -9.34 7.06
C GLY A 222 0.91 -10.23 8.30
N ASP A 223 0.21 -9.81 9.35
CA ASP A 223 -0.02 -10.58 10.57
C ASP A 223 -0.78 -11.88 10.30
N GLY A 224 -0.63 -12.84 11.20
CA GLY A 224 -1.29 -14.14 11.13
C GLY A 224 -0.55 -15.13 10.23
N THR A 225 -1.26 -16.17 9.82
CA THR A 225 -0.71 -17.31 9.07
C THR A 225 -1.24 -17.41 7.64
N VAL A 226 -2.03 -16.42 7.18
CA VAL A 226 -2.71 -16.43 5.89
C VAL A 226 -2.38 -15.14 5.16
N ILE A 227 -2.00 -15.26 3.88
CA ILE A 227 -1.85 -14.16 2.92
C ILE A 227 -2.12 -14.70 1.50
N PRO A 228 -2.65 -13.90 0.54
CA PRO A 228 -3.14 -12.51 0.66
C PRO A 228 -4.37 -12.38 1.56
N PHE A 229 -4.57 -11.18 2.14
CA PHE A 229 -5.82 -10.81 2.81
C PHE A 229 -6.09 -9.31 2.71
N SER A 230 -7.32 -8.91 3.01
CA SER A 230 -7.71 -7.50 3.07
C SER A 230 -8.20 -7.15 4.48
N ARG A 231 -7.86 -5.93 4.93
CA ARG A 231 -8.50 -5.30 6.08
C ARG A 231 -9.55 -4.34 5.57
N HIS A 232 -10.81 -4.58 5.93
CA HIS A 232 -11.87 -3.62 5.69
C HIS A 232 -11.79 -2.51 6.74
N VAL A 233 -11.67 -1.27 6.28
CA VAL A 233 -11.61 -0.07 7.09
C VAL A 233 -12.95 0.61 7.04
N ARG A 234 -13.46 0.99 8.21
CA ARG A 234 -14.56 1.95 8.36
C ARG A 234 -14.06 3.12 9.19
N ALA A 235 -14.24 4.33 8.69
CA ALA A 235 -13.72 5.54 9.31
C ALA A 235 -14.68 6.72 9.22
N GLN A 236 -14.47 7.69 10.12
CA GLN A 236 -15.16 8.98 10.14
C GLN A 236 -14.11 10.09 10.33
N ILE A 237 -14.39 11.28 9.80
CA ILE A 237 -13.47 12.42 9.90
C ILE A 237 -14.11 13.52 10.75
N THR A 238 -13.31 14.10 11.64
CA THR A 238 -13.65 15.27 12.44
C THR A 238 -12.44 16.18 12.59
N MET A 239 -12.62 17.49 12.41
CA MET A 239 -11.50 18.44 12.26
C MET A 239 -10.38 17.90 11.34
N ASN A 240 -9.24 17.54 11.93
CA ASN A 240 -8.05 17.00 11.26
C ASN A 240 -7.75 15.55 11.70
N GLU A 241 -8.75 14.85 12.23
CA GLU A 241 -8.65 13.46 12.68
C GLU A 241 -9.50 12.56 11.78
N LEU A 242 -8.88 11.52 11.21
CA LEU A 242 -9.57 10.36 10.64
C LEU A 242 -9.54 9.24 11.68
N ARG A 243 -10.69 8.95 12.27
CA ARG A 243 -10.85 7.86 13.24
C ARG A 243 -11.25 6.60 12.49
N MET A 244 -10.41 5.57 12.53
CA MET A 244 -10.63 4.32 11.79
C MET A 244 -10.78 3.10 12.71
N ASP A 245 -11.56 2.13 12.25
CA ASP A 245 -11.61 0.75 12.72
C ASP A 245 -11.32 -0.16 11.52
N ALA A 246 -10.18 -0.86 11.55
CA ALA A 246 -9.73 -1.76 10.49
C ALA A 246 -9.79 -3.21 10.94
N ARG A 247 -10.53 -4.05 10.20
CA ARG A 247 -10.80 -5.45 10.58
C ARG A 247 -10.52 -6.40 9.45
N ARG A 248 -9.99 -7.59 9.77
CA ARG A 248 -9.94 -8.70 8.82
C ARG A 248 -11.24 -9.51 8.89
N PRO A 249 -11.67 -10.14 7.78
CA PRO A 249 -12.84 -11.03 7.78
C PRO A 249 -12.72 -12.22 8.74
N ASP A 250 -11.50 -12.73 8.95
CA ASP A 250 -11.18 -13.90 9.79
C ASP A 250 -10.83 -13.53 11.24
N GLN A 251 -10.90 -12.25 11.60
CA GLN A 251 -10.54 -11.77 12.93
C GLN A 251 -11.70 -11.92 13.92
N THR A 252 -11.44 -12.57 15.06
CA THR A 252 -12.42 -12.79 16.14
C THR A 252 -12.34 -11.75 17.27
N GLY A 253 -11.23 -10.98 17.33
CA GLY A 253 -10.95 -9.98 18.35
C GLY A 253 -11.20 -8.52 17.92
N PRO A 254 -10.83 -7.53 18.75
CA PRO A 254 -10.96 -6.12 18.39
C PRO A 254 -10.07 -5.78 17.18
N GLY A 255 -10.61 -4.97 16.26
CA GLY A 255 -9.87 -4.45 15.11
C GLY A 255 -8.72 -3.52 15.49
N ILE A 256 -7.99 -3.04 14.49
CA ILE A 256 -7.05 -1.94 14.67
C ILE A 256 -7.87 -0.65 14.69
N VAL A 257 -8.07 -0.12 15.89
CA VAL A 257 -8.72 1.17 16.08
C VAL A 257 -7.66 2.25 16.28
N ALA A 258 -7.64 3.25 15.41
CA ALA A 258 -6.61 4.28 15.43
C ALA A 258 -7.15 5.64 14.97
N SER A 259 -6.42 6.68 15.35
CA SER A 259 -6.65 8.05 14.90
C SER A 259 -5.48 8.47 14.01
N LEU A 260 -5.78 8.88 12.79
CA LEU A 260 -4.82 9.46 11.85
C LEU A 260 -4.99 10.97 11.83
N VAL A 261 -3.89 11.71 11.68
CA VAL A 261 -3.91 13.18 11.63
C VAL A 261 -3.68 13.66 10.20
N GLY A 262 -4.55 14.52 9.69
CA GLY A 262 -4.50 14.99 8.30
C GLY A 262 -5.79 15.67 7.81
N PRO A 263 -6.04 15.72 6.49
CA PRO A 263 -5.06 15.38 5.45
C PRO A 263 -4.01 16.49 5.30
N ILE A 264 -2.74 16.12 5.26
CA ILE A 264 -1.66 16.99 4.76
C ILE A 264 -1.78 17.01 3.24
N SER A 265 -1.64 18.18 2.61
CA SER A 265 -1.74 18.27 1.15
C SER A 265 -0.65 17.43 0.47
N LEU A 266 -0.99 16.81 -0.66
CA LEU A 266 -0.03 16.00 -1.44
C LEU A 266 1.21 16.83 -1.82
N GLU A 267 1.01 18.09 -2.23
CA GLU A 267 2.08 19.00 -2.59
C GLU A 267 3.05 19.28 -1.43
N ALA A 268 2.56 19.34 -0.19
CA ALA A 268 3.43 19.53 0.98
C ALA A 268 4.34 18.34 1.26
N THR A 269 4.13 17.21 0.59
CA THR A 269 5.01 16.03 0.67
C THR A 269 5.98 15.91 -0.51
N LYS A 270 5.95 16.87 -1.44
CA LYS A 270 6.81 16.86 -2.62
C LYS A 270 8.29 16.87 -2.23
N GLY A 271 9.04 15.94 -2.80
CA GLY A 271 10.47 15.76 -2.52
C GLY A 271 10.76 14.99 -1.23
N ASN A 272 9.74 14.48 -0.53
CA ASN A 272 9.97 13.58 0.60
C ASN A 272 10.64 12.29 0.11
N LYS A 273 11.85 12.05 0.61
CA LYS A 273 12.61 10.85 0.36
C LYS A 273 12.97 10.20 1.69
N VAL A 274 12.85 8.88 1.73
CA VAL A 274 13.06 8.09 2.94
C VAL A 274 14.13 7.05 2.63
N GLY A 275 15.14 6.94 3.49
CA GLY A 275 16.19 5.92 3.38
C GLY A 275 17.29 6.20 2.34
N GLU A 276 17.46 7.45 1.90
CA GLU A 276 18.70 7.90 1.23
C GLU A 276 19.82 8.15 2.25
#